data_AF-A0A650APE1-F1
#
_entry.id   AF-A0A650APE1-F1
#
_cell.length_a   1.000
_cell.length_b   1.000
_cell.length_c   1.000
_cell.angle_alpha   90.00
_cell.angle_beta   90.00
_cell.angle_gamma   90.00
#
_symmetry.space_group_name_H-M   'P 1'
#
loop_
_entity.id
_entity.type
_entity.pdbx_description
1 polymer ?
#
loop_
_entity_poly.entity_id
_entity_poly.type
_entity_poly.pdbx_seq_one_letter_code
_entity_poly.pdbx_strand_id
1 'polypeptide(L)'
;MRVLVVLGLVAAAAFQVASADVQQQKDVLYLLNKIYGDIQDGDLLATANSFDPVGNLGSYSDGGAAVQKLVQDLNDGKLLEQKHWFSLFNTRHRNEALMLFDVLIHCKDWASFVGNAAYFRQKMNEGEFVYALYVAVIHSSLAEHVVLPPLYEVTPHLFTNSEVIEEAYRAKQKQTPGKFKSSFTGTKKNPEQRVAYFGEDIGLNTHHVTWHMEFPFWWNDAYGHHLDRKGENFFWIHHQLTVRFDAERLSNYLDPVGELQWNKPIVDGFAPHTTYKYGGQFPARPDNVKFEDVDDVARIRDMVIVESRIRDAIAHGYIVDSEGKHIDISNEKGIDILGDIIESSLYSPNVQYYGALHNTAHIVLGRQGDPHGKFDLPPGVLEHFETATRDPSFFRLHKYMDNIFKEHKDNLPPYTKADLEFSGVSVTELAVVGELETYFEDFEYSLINAVDDAEGIPDVEISTYVPRLNHKEFTFRIDVENGGAERLATVRIFAWPHKDNNGIEYTFDEGRW
;
A
#
# COMPACT_ATOMS: atom_id res chain seq x y z
N MET A 1 25.96 -3.63 35.64
CA MET A 1 25.04 -4.59 35.02
C MET A 1 24.04 -3.82 34.16
N ARG A 2 24.48 -3.52 32.94
CA ARG A 2 23.70 -2.94 31.84
C ARG A 2 23.47 -4.07 30.83
N VAL A 3 22.49 -3.87 29.95
CA VAL A 3 22.29 -4.57 28.67
C VAL A 3 21.71 -5.97 28.79
N LEU A 4 20.39 -6.11 28.55
CA LEU A 4 19.79 -7.36 28.04
C LEU A 4 18.32 -7.25 27.54
N VAL A 5 17.74 -6.06 27.35
CA VAL A 5 16.31 -5.94 27.00
C VAL A 5 16.04 -5.47 25.55
N VAL A 6 17.07 -5.25 24.73
CA VAL A 6 16.90 -4.81 23.32
C VAL A 6 16.92 -5.98 22.31
N LEU A 7 16.99 -7.24 22.76
CA LEU A 7 17.12 -8.41 21.86
C LEU A 7 15.78 -9.09 21.49
N GLY A 8 14.64 -8.65 22.03
CA GLY A 8 13.35 -9.32 21.83
C GLY A 8 12.74 -9.11 20.44
N LEU A 9 12.83 -7.90 19.88
CA LEU A 9 12.22 -7.56 18.58
C LEU A 9 13.14 -7.84 17.38
N VAL A 10 14.46 -7.89 17.60
CA VAL A 10 15.42 -8.35 16.57
C VAL A 10 15.30 -9.86 16.36
N ALA A 11 14.84 -10.64 17.35
CA ALA A 11 14.78 -12.10 17.23
C ALA A 11 13.74 -12.58 16.19
N ALA A 12 12.59 -11.94 16.06
CA ALA A 12 11.58 -12.34 15.06
C ALA A 12 12.07 -12.06 13.61
N ALA A 13 12.75 -10.93 13.38
CA ALA A 13 13.42 -10.67 12.12
C ALA A 13 14.65 -11.59 11.92
N ALA A 14 15.41 -11.87 12.99
CA ALA A 14 16.61 -12.71 12.92
C ALA A 14 16.32 -14.19 12.66
N PHE A 15 15.13 -14.69 12.98
CA PHE A 15 14.73 -16.06 12.62
C PHE A 15 14.41 -16.20 11.12
N GLN A 16 14.04 -15.13 10.41
CA GLN A 16 13.92 -15.12 8.94
C GLN A 16 15.27 -14.89 8.23
N VAL A 17 16.15 -14.08 8.82
CA VAL A 17 17.51 -13.81 8.30
C VAL A 17 18.40 -15.07 8.24
N ALA A 18 18.05 -16.14 8.96
CA ALA A 18 18.82 -17.38 8.96
C ALA A 18 18.81 -18.16 7.62
N SER A 19 17.99 -17.77 6.64
CA SER A 19 17.86 -18.46 5.33
C SER A 19 18.30 -17.63 4.12
N ALA A 20 18.44 -16.31 4.26
CA ALA A 20 18.88 -15.44 3.16
C ALA A 20 20.39 -15.60 2.93
N ASP A 21 20.82 -15.66 1.67
CA ASP A 21 22.22 -15.44 1.36
C ASP A 21 22.60 -14.02 1.81
N VAL A 22 23.56 -13.94 2.74
CA VAL A 22 24.01 -12.69 3.37
C VAL A 22 24.42 -11.67 2.31
N GLN A 23 24.97 -12.11 1.18
CA GLN A 23 25.35 -11.21 0.10
C GLN A 23 24.12 -10.62 -0.59
N GLN A 24 23.09 -11.43 -0.89
CA GLN A 24 21.86 -10.94 -1.51
C GLN A 24 21.17 -9.88 -0.64
N GLN A 25 21.09 -10.15 0.68
CA GLN A 25 20.55 -9.20 1.64
C GLN A 25 21.35 -7.89 1.66
N LYS A 26 22.69 -7.98 1.65
CA LYS A 26 23.58 -6.82 1.65
C LYS A 26 23.41 -5.98 0.38
N ASP A 27 23.36 -6.63 -0.78
CA ASP A 27 23.21 -5.97 -2.08
C ASP A 27 21.94 -5.11 -2.12
N VAL A 28 20.80 -5.68 -1.73
CA VAL A 28 19.51 -4.94 -1.74
C VAL A 28 19.51 -3.79 -0.73
N LEU A 29 20.03 -4.00 0.48
CA LEU A 29 20.11 -2.92 1.48
C LEU A 29 20.99 -1.76 1.01
N TYR A 30 22.10 -2.05 0.33
CA TYR A 30 23.00 -1.01 -0.16
C TYR A 30 22.53 -0.34 -1.46
N LEU A 31 21.76 -1.04 -2.29
CA LEU A 31 21.02 -0.42 -3.39
C LEU A 31 19.96 0.58 -2.88
N LEU A 32 19.33 0.32 -1.73
CA LEU A 32 18.30 1.20 -1.17
C LEU A 32 18.84 2.28 -0.23
N ASN A 33 20.11 2.19 0.16
CA ASN A 33 20.76 3.20 0.98
C ASN A 33 21.01 4.49 0.18
N LYS A 34 20.78 5.64 0.83
CA LYS A 34 20.97 7.01 0.28
C LYS A 34 20.41 7.15 -1.13
N ILE A 35 19.14 6.80 -1.29
CA ILE A 35 18.53 6.56 -2.59
C ILE A 35 18.50 7.77 -3.54
N TYR A 36 18.51 8.99 -2.99
CA TYR A 36 18.52 10.24 -3.77
C TYR A 36 19.93 10.68 -4.23
N GLY A 37 20.97 9.92 -3.88
CA GLY A 37 22.35 10.16 -4.28
C GLY A 37 23.00 8.93 -4.90
N ASP A 38 24.30 9.05 -5.19
CA ASP A 38 25.08 7.96 -5.78
C ASP A 38 25.21 6.75 -4.85
N ILE A 39 25.47 5.59 -5.44
CA ILE A 39 25.71 4.35 -4.70
C ILE A 39 26.94 4.53 -3.80
N GLN A 40 26.76 4.31 -2.50
CA GLN A 40 27.84 4.47 -1.51
C GLN A 40 28.72 3.23 -1.36
N ASP A 41 28.18 2.04 -1.65
CA ASP A 41 28.96 0.80 -1.64
C ASP A 41 29.88 0.73 -2.88
N GLY A 42 31.18 0.58 -2.64
CA GLY A 42 32.19 0.63 -3.70
C GLY A 42 32.08 -0.51 -4.72
N ASP A 43 31.65 -1.71 -4.29
CA ASP A 43 31.53 -2.87 -5.16
C ASP A 43 30.30 -2.74 -6.07
N LEU A 44 29.17 -2.28 -5.52
CA LEU A 44 27.97 -1.98 -6.30
C LEU A 44 28.17 -0.80 -7.25
N LEU A 45 28.90 0.24 -6.83
CA LEU A 45 29.23 1.36 -7.71
C LEU A 45 30.14 0.90 -8.87
N ALA A 46 31.14 0.08 -8.58
CA ALA A 46 31.99 -0.51 -9.62
C ALA A 46 31.20 -1.42 -10.57
N THR A 47 30.26 -2.20 -10.03
CA THR A 47 29.33 -3.03 -10.80
C THR A 47 28.49 -2.17 -11.73
N ALA A 48 27.80 -1.15 -11.20
CA ALA A 48 26.96 -0.26 -11.98
C ALA A 48 27.72 0.47 -13.11
N ASN A 49 29.00 0.79 -12.89
CA ASN A 49 29.84 1.47 -13.88
C ASN A 49 30.39 0.54 -14.98
N SER A 50 30.50 -0.76 -14.71
CA SER A 50 31.11 -1.74 -15.63
C SER A 50 30.11 -2.72 -16.25
N PHE A 51 28.92 -2.86 -15.67
CA PHE A 51 27.88 -3.76 -16.14
C PHE A 51 27.31 -3.29 -17.48
N ASP A 52 27.22 -4.22 -18.43
CA ASP A 52 26.54 -4.03 -19.72
C ASP A 52 25.26 -4.87 -19.73
N PRO A 53 24.08 -4.24 -19.54
CA PRO A 53 22.80 -4.96 -19.50
C PRO A 53 22.51 -5.78 -20.76
N VAL A 54 23.01 -5.35 -21.92
CA VAL A 54 22.79 -6.03 -23.21
C VAL A 54 23.96 -6.91 -23.64
N GLY A 55 25.03 -7.00 -22.82
CA GLY A 55 26.24 -7.73 -23.14
C GLY A 55 26.07 -9.26 -23.12
N ASN A 56 25.13 -9.78 -22.33
CA ASN A 56 24.79 -11.20 -22.29
C ASN A 56 23.28 -11.43 -22.23
N LEU A 57 22.63 -11.45 -23.39
CA LEU A 57 21.18 -11.71 -23.49
C LEU A 57 20.76 -13.10 -22.99
N GLY A 58 21.72 -14.04 -22.89
CA GLY A 58 21.48 -15.38 -22.35
C GLY A 58 21.11 -15.39 -20.86
N SER A 59 21.43 -14.32 -20.13
CA SER A 59 21.10 -14.12 -18.72
C SER A 59 19.61 -13.90 -18.43
N TYR A 60 18.79 -13.71 -19.47
CA TYR A 60 17.36 -13.40 -19.32
C TYR A 60 16.47 -14.52 -19.86
N SER A 61 15.35 -14.80 -19.21
CA SER A 61 14.38 -15.84 -19.62
C SER A 61 13.55 -15.45 -20.84
N ASP A 62 13.40 -14.15 -21.12
CA ASP A 62 12.75 -13.59 -22.31
C ASP A 62 13.69 -13.43 -23.53
N GLY A 63 14.95 -13.88 -23.40
CA GLY A 63 15.97 -13.67 -24.44
C GLY A 63 16.52 -12.24 -24.50
N GLY A 64 16.29 -11.43 -23.47
CA GLY A 64 16.81 -10.07 -23.33
C GLY A 64 15.97 -8.99 -24.00
N ALA A 65 14.70 -9.29 -24.32
CA ALA A 65 13.80 -8.35 -24.99
C ALA A 65 13.49 -7.12 -24.10
N ALA A 66 13.16 -7.35 -22.83
CA ALA A 66 12.87 -6.32 -21.84
C ALA A 66 14.08 -5.38 -21.64
N VAL A 67 15.28 -5.95 -21.47
CA VAL A 67 16.49 -5.14 -21.21
C VAL A 67 16.91 -4.34 -22.43
N GLN A 68 16.79 -4.89 -23.63
CA GLN A 68 17.05 -4.15 -24.86
C GLN A 68 16.09 -2.96 -25.01
N LYS A 69 14.80 -3.18 -24.70
CA LYS A 69 13.79 -2.12 -24.75
C LYS A 69 14.07 -1.01 -23.73
N LEU A 70 14.40 -1.36 -22.48
CA LEU A 70 14.72 -0.38 -21.45
C LEU A 70 16.00 0.41 -21.76
N VAL A 71 17.06 -0.27 -22.20
CA VAL A 71 18.30 0.39 -22.63
C VAL A 71 18.06 1.30 -23.84
N GLN A 72 17.19 0.90 -24.78
CA GLN A 72 16.82 1.76 -25.90
C GLN A 72 16.12 3.03 -25.44
N ASP A 73 15.09 2.92 -24.58
CA ASP A 73 14.34 4.11 -24.12
C ASP A 73 15.19 5.02 -23.22
N LEU A 74 16.11 4.44 -22.45
CA LEU A 74 17.15 5.19 -21.73
C LEU A 74 18.03 5.99 -22.71
N ASN A 75 18.57 5.35 -23.75
CA ASN A 75 19.45 6.00 -24.73
C ASN A 75 18.71 7.04 -25.57
N ASP A 76 17.43 6.84 -25.82
CA ASP A 76 16.55 7.78 -26.52
C ASP A 76 16.10 8.95 -25.62
N GLY A 77 16.45 8.97 -24.33
CA GLY A 77 16.08 10.02 -23.37
C GLY A 77 14.58 10.06 -23.07
N LYS A 78 13.90 8.91 -23.07
CA LYS A 78 12.44 8.80 -22.88
C LYS A 78 12.01 8.56 -21.44
N LEU A 79 12.94 8.18 -20.56
CA LEU A 79 12.64 7.90 -19.16
C LEU A 79 12.46 9.19 -18.36
N LEU A 80 11.73 9.12 -17.25
CA LEU A 80 11.54 10.17 -16.27
C LEU A 80 12.89 10.60 -15.70
N GLU A 81 13.06 11.90 -15.53
CA GLU A 81 14.28 12.42 -14.95
C GLU A 81 14.42 12.04 -13.47
N GLN A 82 15.67 11.85 -13.04
CA GLN A 82 15.99 11.78 -11.61
C GLN A 82 15.60 13.07 -10.90
N LYS A 83 15.38 12.99 -9.59
CA LYS A 83 14.98 14.13 -8.76
C LYS A 83 13.63 14.71 -9.16
N HIS A 84 12.69 13.83 -9.47
CA HIS A 84 11.31 14.14 -9.79
C HIS A 84 10.39 13.24 -8.97
N TRP A 85 9.17 13.70 -8.67
CA TRP A 85 8.18 12.85 -7.99
C TRP A 85 7.78 11.67 -8.90
N PHE A 86 7.60 10.51 -8.30
CA PHE A 86 7.05 9.31 -8.92
C PHE A 86 5.65 9.07 -8.34
N SER A 87 4.71 8.61 -9.15
CA SER A 87 3.41 8.11 -8.70
C SER A 87 3.06 6.89 -9.54
N LEU A 88 2.74 5.79 -8.87
CA LEU A 88 2.32 4.56 -9.54
C LEU A 88 1.01 4.73 -10.32
N PHE A 89 0.18 5.73 -9.97
CA PHE A 89 -1.07 6.00 -10.67
C PHE A 89 -0.85 6.75 -12.00
N ASN A 90 0.27 7.46 -12.15
CA ASN A 90 0.66 8.05 -13.43
C ASN A 90 1.04 6.93 -14.42
N THR A 91 0.31 6.84 -15.54
CA THR A 91 0.50 5.76 -16.52
C THR A 91 1.90 5.73 -17.14
N ARG A 92 2.50 6.90 -17.41
CA ARG A 92 3.85 6.96 -17.97
C ARG A 92 4.89 6.48 -16.96
N HIS A 93 4.87 7.05 -15.75
CA HIS A 93 5.81 6.70 -14.68
C HIS A 93 5.71 5.21 -14.33
N ARG A 94 4.48 4.69 -14.21
CA ARG A 94 4.24 3.26 -13.98
C ARG A 94 4.85 2.42 -15.10
N ASN A 95 4.59 2.73 -16.36
CA ASN A 95 5.14 1.95 -17.47
C ASN A 95 6.67 1.91 -17.45
N GLU A 96 7.33 3.03 -17.14
CA GLU A 96 8.79 3.13 -17.06
C GLU A 96 9.35 2.34 -15.87
N ALA A 97 8.72 2.40 -14.69
CA ALA A 97 9.05 1.55 -13.55
C ALA A 97 8.86 0.05 -13.88
N LEU A 98 7.78 -0.29 -14.59
CA LEU A 98 7.50 -1.67 -14.98
C LEU A 98 8.48 -2.21 -16.01
N MET A 99 9.08 -1.37 -16.85
CA MET A 99 10.17 -1.82 -17.74
C MET A 99 11.37 -2.30 -16.93
N LEU A 100 11.72 -1.64 -15.81
CA LEU A 100 12.78 -2.11 -14.93
C LEU A 100 12.37 -3.39 -14.19
N PHE A 101 11.15 -3.45 -13.66
CA PHE A 101 10.62 -4.69 -13.07
C PHE A 101 10.71 -5.86 -14.06
N ASP A 102 10.32 -5.64 -15.32
CA ASP A 102 10.34 -6.65 -16.38
C ASP A 102 11.76 -7.16 -16.66
N VAL A 103 12.77 -6.29 -16.61
CA VAL A 103 14.18 -6.71 -16.68
C VAL A 103 14.58 -7.58 -15.48
N LEU A 104 14.23 -7.15 -14.26
CA LEU A 104 14.64 -7.82 -13.04
C LEU A 104 13.96 -9.19 -12.87
N ILE A 105 12.67 -9.31 -13.19
CA ILE A 105 11.92 -10.56 -13.07
C ILE A 105 12.39 -11.62 -14.08
N HIS A 106 12.89 -11.19 -15.25
CA HIS A 106 13.44 -12.09 -16.27
C HIS A 106 14.90 -12.48 -16.03
N CYS A 107 15.61 -11.95 -15.03
CA CYS A 107 16.97 -12.38 -14.70
C CYS A 107 17.00 -13.85 -14.25
N LYS A 108 17.95 -14.64 -14.79
CA LYS A 108 18.12 -16.07 -14.44
C LYS A 108 19.01 -16.32 -13.23
N ASP A 109 19.82 -15.33 -12.86
CA ASP A 109 20.77 -15.43 -11.77
C ASP A 109 20.91 -14.09 -11.04
N TRP A 110 21.38 -14.17 -9.79
CA TRP A 110 21.54 -13.02 -8.91
C TRP A 110 22.54 -11.99 -9.45
N ALA A 111 23.60 -12.44 -10.13
CA ALA A 111 24.61 -11.55 -10.69
C ALA A 111 24.01 -10.62 -11.76
N SER A 112 23.13 -11.16 -12.62
CA SER A 112 22.39 -10.39 -13.62
C SER A 112 21.34 -9.49 -12.96
N PHE A 113 20.66 -9.97 -11.91
CA PHE A 113 19.69 -9.18 -11.14
C PHE A 113 20.35 -7.94 -10.51
N VAL A 114 21.40 -8.13 -9.71
CA VAL A 114 22.11 -7.03 -9.02
C VAL A 114 22.86 -6.14 -10.01
N GLY A 115 23.42 -6.71 -11.08
CA GLY A 115 24.06 -5.93 -12.15
C GLY A 115 23.09 -4.95 -12.79
N ASN A 116 21.89 -5.40 -13.16
CA ASN A 116 20.84 -4.53 -13.69
C ASN A 116 20.35 -3.52 -12.66
N ALA A 117 20.07 -3.95 -11.43
CA ALA A 117 19.61 -3.05 -10.38
C ALA A 117 20.64 -1.94 -10.10
N ALA A 118 21.92 -2.27 -9.96
CA ALA A 118 22.99 -1.31 -9.75
C ALA A 118 23.14 -0.35 -10.94
N TYR A 119 23.08 -0.87 -12.18
CA TYR A 119 23.14 -0.05 -13.39
C TYR A 119 21.99 0.95 -13.47
N PHE A 120 20.73 0.49 -13.35
CA PHE A 120 19.57 1.33 -13.51
C PHE A 120 19.32 2.28 -12.32
N ARG A 121 19.77 1.94 -11.10
CA ARG A 121 19.74 2.86 -9.95
C ARG A 121 20.42 4.20 -10.27
N GLN A 122 21.52 4.18 -11.03
CA GLN A 122 22.25 5.41 -11.39
C GLN A 122 21.60 6.19 -12.55
N LYS A 123 20.59 5.64 -13.23
CA LYS A 123 20.10 6.13 -14.54
C LYS A 123 18.62 6.43 -14.59
N MET A 124 17.83 5.80 -13.73
CA MET A 124 16.37 5.98 -13.64
C MET A 124 16.01 6.87 -12.46
N ASN A 125 14.78 7.39 -12.50
CA ASN A 125 14.17 8.06 -11.37
C ASN A 125 14.18 7.16 -10.13
N GLU A 126 14.54 7.73 -8.98
CA GLU A 126 14.66 7.03 -7.71
C GLU A 126 13.36 6.35 -7.23
N GLY A 127 12.21 6.96 -7.48
CA GLY A 127 10.92 6.40 -7.11
C GLY A 127 10.52 5.22 -8.00
N GLU A 128 10.75 5.33 -9.31
CA GLU A 128 10.58 4.22 -10.25
C GLU A 128 11.49 3.05 -9.90
N PHE A 129 12.76 3.34 -9.59
CA PHE A 129 13.74 2.34 -9.19
C PHE A 129 13.35 1.64 -7.89
N VAL A 130 13.00 2.40 -6.83
CA VAL A 130 12.56 1.82 -5.56
C VAL A 130 11.35 0.94 -5.76
N TYR A 131 10.34 1.43 -6.47
CA TYR A 131 9.14 0.64 -6.75
C TYR A 131 9.49 -0.67 -7.46
N ALA A 132 10.20 -0.60 -8.58
CA ALA A 132 10.57 -1.76 -9.38
C ALA A 132 11.42 -2.77 -8.62
N LEU A 133 12.38 -2.31 -7.81
CA LEU A 133 13.22 -3.20 -7.00
C LEU A 133 12.41 -3.91 -5.92
N TYR A 134 11.53 -3.19 -5.21
CA TYR A 134 10.69 -3.79 -4.17
C TYR A 134 9.79 -4.88 -4.75
N VAL A 135 9.05 -4.59 -5.83
CA VAL A 135 8.17 -5.60 -6.44
C VAL A 135 8.95 -6.75 -7.07
N ALA A 136 10.12 -6.50 -7.65
CA ALA A 136 10.96 -7.58 -8.19
C ALA A 136 11.51 -8.49 -7.08
N VAL A 137 11.89 -7.94 -5.92
CA VAL A 137 12.33 -8.73 -4.76
C VAL A 137 11.19 -9.57 -4.18
N ILE A 138 9.97 -9.03 -4.11
CA ILE A 138 8.80 -9.77 -3.62
C ILE A 138 8.44 -10.95 -4.54
N HIS A 139 8.52 -10.75 -5.85
CA HIS A 139 7.99 -11.71 -6.83
C HIS A 139 9.03 -12.63 -7.46
N SER A 140 10.32 -12.31 -7.37
CA SER A 140 11.38 -13.13 -7.96
C SER A 140 11.80 -14.26 -7.03
N SER A 141 11.87 -15.49 -7.57
CA SER A 141 12.44 -16.63 -6.87
C SER A 141 13.93 -16.45 -6.53
N LEU A 142 14.63 -15.49 -7.17
CA LEU A 142 16.02 -15.17 -6.83
C LEU A 142 16.18 -14.49 -5.47
N ALA A 143 15.09 -13.96 -4.90
CA ALA A 143 15.09 -13.12 -3.71
C ALA A 143 14.16 -13.63 -2.59
N GLU A 144 13.74 -14.91 -2.62
CA GLU A 144 12.74 -15.54 -1.72
C GLU A 144 12.98 -15.30 -0.21
N HIS A 145 14.22 -15.03 0.20
CA HIS A 145 14.60 -14.82 1.60
C HIS A 145 15.12 -13.41 1.90
N VAL A 146 15.16 -12.54 0.90
CA VAL A 146 15.60 -11.15 1.09
C VAL A 146 14.51 -10.37 1.83
N VAL A 147 14.89 -9.74 2.93
CA VAL A 147 14.02 -8.87 3.72
C VAL A 147 14.20 -7.44 3.22
N LEU A 148 13.12 -6.85 2.70
CA LEU A 148 13.12 -5.44 2.28
C LEU A 148 13.16 -4.51 3.51
N PRO A 149 13.95 -3.42 3.46
CA PRO A 149 13.89 -2.41 4.51
C PRO A 149 12.54 -1.69 4.48
N PRO A 150 12.09 -1.14 5.61
CA PRO A 150 10.85 -0.38 5.65
C PRO A 150 10.94 0.88 4.78
N LEU A 151 9.91 1.15 3.97
CA LEU A 151 9.88 2.33 3.09
C LEU A 151 9.95 3.65 3.85
N TYR A 152 9.50 3.69 5.12
CA TYR A 152 9.64 4.88 5.96
C TYR A 152 11.09 5.23 6.31
N GLU A 153 12.04 4.31 6.11
CA GLU A 153 13.48 4.61 6.19
C GLU A 153 14.12 4.80 4.81
N VAL A 154 13.56 4.23 3.73
CA VAL A 154 14.09 4.39 2.36
C VAL A 154 13.68 5.72 1.74
N THR A 155 12.39 6.07 1.83
CA THR A 155 11.82 7.33 1.34
C THR A 155 11.07 8.06 2.46
N PRO A 156 11.76 8.59 3.50
CA PRO A 156 11.09 9.10 4.71
C PRO A 156 10.12 10.25 4.45
N HIS A 157 10.32 11.03 3.38
CA HIS A 157 9.40 12.11 2.94
C HIS A 157 7.94 11.69 2.78
N LEU A 158 7.69 10.43 2.42
CA LEU A 158 6.32 9.92 2.28
C LEU A 158 5.71 9.54 3.65
N PHE A 159 6.51 9.44 4.71
CA PHE A 159 6.07 8.97 6.02
C PHE A 159 6.22 10.01 7.14
N THR A 160 6.91 11.12 6.87
CA THR A 160 7.29 12.13 7.85
C THR A 160 6.78 13.52 7.45
N ASN A 161 6.20 14.23 8.42
CA ASN A 161 5.66 15.58 8.20
C ASN A 161 6.80 16.58 7.89
N SER A 162 6.50 17.59 7.08
CA SER A 162 7.45 18.57 6.56
C SER A 162 8.24 19.29 7.65
N GLU A 163 7.60 19.59 8.79
CA GLU A 163 8.28 20.23 9.93
C GLU A 163 9.48 19.40 10.43
N VAL A 164 9.28 18.09 10.59
CA VAL A 164 10.33 17.18 11.04
C VAL A 164 11.41 16.99 9.97
N ILE A 165 11.01 16.93 8.69
CA ILE A 165 11.97 16.90 7.57
C ILE A 165 12.84 18.17 7.54
N GLU A 166 12.26 19.34 7.78
CA GLU A 166 13.01 20.59 7.86
C GLU A 166 13.97 20.60 9.06
N GLU A 167 13.57 20.04 10.21
CA GLU A 167 14.46 19.88 11.35
C GLU A 167 15.64 18.94 11.03
N ALA A 168 15.38 17.82 10.36
CA ALA A 168 16.41 16.91 9.87
C ALA A 168 17.39 17.61 8.90
N TYR A 169 16.88 18.43 7.99
CA TYR A 169 17.71 19.23 7.09
C TYR A 169 18.61 20.20 7.85
N ARG A 170 18.07 20.90 8.85
CA ARG A 170 18.86 21.79 9.72
C ARG A 170 19.91 21.02 10.52
N ALA A 171 19.60 19.82 10.99
CA ALA A 171 20.55 18.95 11.69
C ALA A 171 21.73 18.59 10.79
N LYS A 172 21.46 18.12 9.56
CA LYS A 172 22.50 17.79 8.57
C LYS A 172 23.33 19.02 8.18
N GLN A 173 22.69 20.16 7.95
CA GLN A 173 23.38 21.43 7.60
C GLN A 173 24.29 21.96 8.72
N LYS A 174 23.92 21.73 9.98
CA LYS A 174 24.72 22.09 11.15
C LYS A 174 25.68 20.98 11.60
N GLN A 175 25.69 19.84 10.90
CA GLN A 175 26.42 18.63 11.26
C GLN A 175 26.22 18.27 12.75
N THR A 176 24.98 18.36 13.22
CA THR A 176 24.60 18.07 14.60
C THR A 176 23.58 16.94 14.62
N PRO A 177 23.83 15.82 15.32
CA PRO A 177 22.84 14.77 15.49
C PRO A 177 21.53 15.30 16.07
N GLY A 178 20.41 14.70 15.69
CA GLY A 178 19.09 15.16 16.08
C GLY A 178 18.08 14.03 16.17
N LYS A 179 17.28 14.06 17.23
CA LYS A 179 16.12 13.19 17.41
C LYS A 179 14.89 14.06 17.54
N PHE A 180 14.02 14.02 16.54
CA PHE A 180 12.89 14.93 16.41
C PHE A 180 11.57 14.26 16.75
N LYS A 181 10.67 14.98 17.39
CA LYS A 181 9.35 14.45 17.73
C LYS A 181 8.38 14.72 16.59
N SER A 182 7.82 13.66 16.00
CA SER A 182 6.72 13.79 15.06
C SER A 182 5.39 13.98 15.80
N SER A 183 4.50 14.77 15.20
CA SER A 183 3.14 14.98 15.69
C SER A 183 2.14 14.82 14.56
N PHE A 184 0.96 14.30 14.87
CA PHE A 184 -0.10 14.07 13.89
C PHE A 184 -0.63 15.38 13.31
N THR A 185 -1.08 15.35 12.06
CA THR A 185 -1.52 16.55 11.34
C THR A 185 -2.77 17.19 11.93
N GLY A 186 -3.08 18.42 11.50
CA GLY A 186 -4.27 19.15 11.92
C GLY A 186 -4.19 19.76 13.33
N THR A 187 -5.35 20.08 13.90
CA THR A 187 -5.47 20.67 15.24
C THR A 187 -6.60 20.00 16.01
N LYS A 188 -6.61 20.15 17.34
CA LYS A 188 -7.67 19.58 18.21
C LYS A 188 -9.08 20.10 17.90
N LYS A 189 -9.19 21.18 17.11
CA LYS A 189 -10.47 21.70 16.62
C LYS A 189 -11.06 20.87 15.48
N ASN A 190 -10.23 20.14 14.74
CA ASN A 190 -10.66 19.17 13.73
C ASN A 190 -10.95 17.84 14.44
N PRO A 191 -12.22 17.36 14.49
CA PRO A 191 -12.56 16.08 15.08
C PRO A 191 -11.80 14.90 14.46
N GLU A 192 -11.50 14.98 13.17
CA GLU A 192 -10.80 13.93 12.43
C GLU A 192 -9.37 13.71 12.91
N GLN A 193 -8.74 14.73 13.52
CA GLN A 193 -7.43 14.58 14.16
C GLN A 193 -7.45 13.50 15.25
N ARG A 194 -8.59 13.24 15.90
CA ARG A 194 -8.68 12.24 16.99
C ARG A 194 -8.26 10.85 16.54
N VAL A 195 -8.47 10.52 15.26
CA VAL A 195 -8.13 9.23 14.66
C VAL A 195 -6.93 9.31 13.70
N ALA A 196 -6.21 10.43 13.66
CA ALA A 196 -5.02 10.58 12.82
C ALA A 196 -3.93 9.55 13.17
N TYR A 197 -3.88 9.08 14.43
CA TYR A 197 -2.95 8.02 14.85
C TYR A 197 -3.14 6.70 14.09
N PHE A 198 -4.31 6.48 13.48
CA PHE A 198 -4.56 5.30 12.66
C PHE A 198 -4.05 5.52 11.23
N GLY A 199 -4.62 6.50 10.53
CA GLY A 199 -4.31 6.77 9.11
C GLY A 199 -2.87 7.23 8.85
N GLU A 200 -2.24 7.91 9.82
CA GLU A 200 -0.85 8.37 9.74
C GLU A 200 0.15 7.40 10.39
N ASP A 201 -0.30 6.24 10.91
CA ASP A 201 0.63 5.23 11.42
C ASP A 201 1.54 4.72 10.29
N ILE A 202 2.85 4.79 10.51
CA ILE A 202 3.83 4.35 9.52
C ILE A 202 3.71 2.85 9.20
N GLY A 203 3.27 2.03 10.15
CA GLY A 203 3.03 0.61 9.95
C GLY A 203 1.76 0.34 9.15
N LEU A 204 0.67 1.10 9.35
CA LEU A 204 -0.53 1.00 8.52
C LEU A 204 -0.24 1.40 7.06
N ASN A 205 0.47 2.52 6.86
CA ASN A 205 0.86 2.95 5.51
C ASN A 205 1.80 1.93 4.85
N THR A 206 2.74 1.34 5.62
CA THR A 206 3.60 0.26 5.12
C THR A 206 2.80 -0.99 4.77
N HIS A 207 1.84 -1.38 5.61
CA HIS A 207 0.95 -2.51 5.35
C HIS A 207 0.18 -2.33 4.03
N HIS A 208 -0.38 -1.15 3.81
CA HIS A 208 -1.15 -0.82 2.61
C HIS A 208 -0.29 -0.87 1.33
N VAL A 209 0.88 -0.21 1.31
CA VAL A 209 1.78 -0.27 0.15
C VAL A 209 2.32 -1.67 -0.11
N THR A 210 2.68 -2.43 0.94
CA THR A 210 3.16 -3.81 0.78
C THR A 210 2.07 -4.70 0.18
N TRP A 211 0.81 -4.57 0.62
CA TRP A 211 -0.30 -5.33 0.02
C TRP A 211 -0.42 -5.07 -1.49
N HIS A 212 -0.31 -3.81 -1.91
CA HIS A 212 -0.32 -3.46 -3.34
C HIS A 212 0.94 -3.86 -4.10
N MET A 213 2.06 -4.14 -3.43
CA MET A 213 3.25 -4.72 -4.03
C MET A 213 3.15 -6.24 -4.17
N GLU A 214 2.49 -6.93 -3.23
CA GLU A 214 2.17 -8.36 -3.31
C GLU A 214 1.06 -8.64 -4.34
N PHE A 215 0.07 -7.76 -4.44
CA PHE A 215 -1.09 -7.88 -5.33
C PHE A 215 -1.23 -6.68 -6.27
N PRO A 216 -0.25 -6.41 -7.16
CA PRO A 216 -0.30 -5.22 -7.98
C PRO A 216 -1.40 -5.30 -9.04
N PHE A 217 -2.15 -4.22 -9.22
CA PHE A 217 -3.21 -4.13 -10.23
C PHE A 217 -2.70 -4.32 -11.67
N TRP A 218 -1.41 -4.08 -11.92
CA TRP A 218 -0.77 -4.27 -13.23
C TRP A 218 -0.18 -5.67 -13.44
N TRP A 219 -0.36 -6.60 -12.50
CA TRP A 219 0.20 -7.95 -12.61
C TRP A 219 -0.32 -8.69 -13.85
N ASN A 220 0.57 -9.45 -14.50
CA ASN A 220 0.24 -10.35 -15.58
C ASN A 220 0.84 -11.72 -15.29
N ASP A 221 0.08 -12.80 -15.43
CA ASP A 221 0.54 -14.18 -15.20
C ASP A 221 1.75 -14.55 -16.07
N ALA A 222 1.98 -13.83 -17.18
CA ALA A 222 3.19 -13.95 -18.00
C ALA A 222 4.49 -13.73 -17.20
N TYR A 223 4.44 -13.03 -16.06
CA TYR A 223 5.59 -12.85 -15.16
C TYR A 223 5.93 -14.10 -14.32
N GLY A 224 5.19 -15.18 -14.48
CA GLY A 224 5.61 -16.52 -14.05
C GLY A 224 4.63 -17.25 -13.13
N HIS A 225 3.66 -16.55 -12.54
CA HIS A 225 2.64 -17.17 -11.70
C HIS A 225 1.34 -16.36 -11.63
N HIS A 226 0.27 -17.06 -11.26
CA HIS A 226 -1.05 -16.47 -11.02
C HIS A 226 -1.20 -16.05 -9.56
N LEU A 227 -1.71 -14.84 -9.33
CA LEU A 227 -2.08 -14.34 -8.01
C LEU A 227 -3.50 -14.81 -7.65
N ASP A 228 -3.59 -15.91 -6.91
CA ASP A 228 -4.86 -16.56 -6.54
C ASP A 228 -5.78 -15.63 -5.73
N ARG A 229 -7.04 -15.54 -6.16
CA ARG A 229 -8.10 -14.75 -5.52
C ARG A 229 -7.72 -13.28 -5.27
N LYS A 230 -6.91 -12.68 -6.15
CA LYS A 230 -6.42 -11.31 -6.03
C LYS A 230 -7.57 -10.30 -5.85
N GLY A 231 -8.61 -10.39 -6.67
CA GLY A 231 -9.74 -9.47 -6.62
C GLY A 231 -10.58 -9.61 -5.35
N GLU A 232 -10.72 -10.83 -4.84
CA GLU A 232 -11.41 -11.05 -3.56
C GLU A 232 -10.56 -10.53 -2.39
N ASN A 233 -9.24 -10.74 -2.43
CA ASN A 233 -8.32 -10.16 -1.46
C ASN A 233 -8.32 -8.62 -1.50
N PHE A 234 -8.45 -8.01 -2.68
CA PHE A 234 -8.63 -6.57 -2.85
C PHE A 234 -9.88 -6.08 -2.11
N PHE A 235 -11.03 -6.72 -2.32
CA PHE A 235 -12.23 -6.41 -1.56
C PHE A 235 -11.96 -6.55 -0.05
N TRP A 236 -11.42 -7.70 0.36
CA TRP A 236 -11.35 -8.07 1.77
C TRP A 236 -10.41 -7.18 2.58
N ILE A 237 -9.23 -6.84 2.05
CA ILE A 237 -8.28 -5.96 2.75
C ILE A 237 -8.86 -4.56 2.96
N HIS A 238 -9.51 -3.99 1.95
CA HIS A 238 -10.07 -2.64 2.01
C HIS A 238 -11.34 -2.59 2.87
N HIS A 239 -12.15 -3.65 2.86
CA HIS A 239 -13.25 -3.84 3.80
C HIS A 239 -12.70 -3.83 5.25
N GLN A 240 -11.70 -4.66 5.54
CA GLN A 240 -11.10 -4.75 6.88
C GLN A 240 -10.47 -3.42 7.34
N LEU A 241 -9.77 -2.70 6.44
CA LEU A 241 -9.24 -1.37 6.74
C LEU A 241 -10.35 -0.36 7.09
N THR A 242 -11.45 -0.39 6.34
CA THR A 242 -12.60 0.51 6.56
C THR A 242 -13.31 0.20 7.88
N VAL A 243 -13.57 -1.07 8.16
CA VAL A 243 -14.20 -1.50 9.43
C VAL A 243 -13.30 -1.21 10.62
N ARG A 244 -11.99 -1.45 10.49
CA ARG A 244 -11.04 -1.12 11.55
C ARG A 244 -11.00 0.38 11.82
N PHE A 245 -11.01 1.21 10.78
CA PHE A 245 -11.09 2.66 10.95
C PHE A 245 -12.37 3.09 11.66
N ASP A 246 -13.53 2.53 11.30
CA ASP A 246 -14.80 2.82 11.99
C ASP A 246 -14.77 2.43 13.48
N ALA A 247 -14.05 1.37 13.85
CA ALA A 247 -13.83 1.03 15.25
C ALA A 247 -12.96 2.07 16.00
N GLU A 248 -11.92 2.61 15.36
CA GLU A 248 -11.13 3.72 15.91
C GLU A 248 -11.97 4.99 16.05
N ARG A 249 -12.83 5.29 15.06
CA ARG A 249 -13.79 6.42 15.10
C ARG A 249 -14.73 6.31 16.29
N LEU A 250 -15.35 5.15 16.47
CA LEU A 250 -16.25 4.89 17.59
C LEU A 250 -15.53 5.03 18.94
N SER A 251 -14.29 4.53 19.03
CA SER A 251 -13.45 4.66 20.23
C SER A 251 -13.11 6.12 20.58
N ASN A 252 -13.26 7.03 19.61
CA ASN A 252 -13.00 8.46 19.72
C ASN A 252 -14.27 9.33 19.65
N TYR A 253 -15.44 8.72 19.88
CA TYR A 253 -16.76 9.39 19.89
C TYR A 253 -17.09 10.07 18.56
N LEU A 254 -16.71 9.44 17.45
CA LEU A 254 -17.05 9.84 16.10
C LEU A 254 -18.02 8.83 15.50
N ASP A 255 -18.96 9.32 14.69
CA ASP A 255 -19.82 8.44 13.91
C ASP A 255 -18.98 7.68 12.85
N PRO A 256 -19.41 6.48 12.44
CA PRO A 256 -18.81 5.76 11.32
C PRO A 256 -18.66 6.65 10.08
N VAL A 257 -17.67 6.36 9.26
CA VAL A 257 -17.39 7.14 8.05
C VAL A 257 -18.56 7.03 7.08
N GLY A 258 -19.00 8.17 6.55
CA GLY A 258 -19.98 8.20 5.48
C GLY A 258 -19.34 7.82 4.14
N GLU A 259 -20.10 7.18 3.26
CA GLU A 259 -19.63 6.89 1.89
C GLU A 259 -19.44 8.17 1.06
N LEU A 260 -18.46 8.13 0.18
CA LEU A 260 -18.25 9.14 -0.87
C LEU A 260 -19.41 9.13 -1.86
N GLN A 261 -19.79 10.31 -2.36
CA GLN A 261 -20.83 10.46 -3.39
C GLN A 261 -20.39 11.53 -4.40
N TRP A 262 -20.26 11.14 -5.66
CA TRP A 262 -19.76 12.00 -6.75
C TRP A 262 -20.54 13.30 -6.96
N ASN A 263 -21.83 13.31 -6.60
CA ASN A 263 -22.73 14.47 -6.75
C ASN A 263 -22.85 15.34 -5.48
N LYS A 264 -22.15 14.97 -4.39
CA LYS A 264 -22.14 15.72 -3.13
C LYS A 264 -20.76 16.32 -2.86
N PRO A 265 -20.68 17.37 -2.02
CA PRO A 265 -19.39 17.87 -1.56
C PRO A 265 -18.63 16.84 -0.72
N ILE A 266 -17.32 16.85 -0.85
CA ILE A 266 -16.38 16.20 0.06
C ILE A 266 -16.34 17.06 1.33
N VAL A 267 -17.05 16.62 2.37
CA VAL A 267 -17.24 17.42 3.59
C VAL A 267 -15.92 17.67 4.31
N ASP A 268 -15.11 16.62 4.49
CA ASP A 268 -13.82 16.72 5.16
C ASP A 268 -12.69 16.93 4.14
N GLY A 269 -12.08 18.11 4.22
CA GLY A 269 -10.83 18.42 3.57
C GLY A 269 -9.65 17.77 4.27
N PHE A 270 -8.46 17.98 3.72
CA PHE A 270 -7.22 17.50 4.29
C PHE A 270 -6.05 18.39 3.92
N ALA A 271 -5.22 18.72 4.91
CA ALA A 271 -3.97 19.43 4.73
C ALA A 271 -2.82 18.51 5.16
N PRO A 272 -2.09 17.88 4.20
CA PRO A 272 -1.16 16.80 4.52
C PRO A 272 0.02 17.20 5.41
N HIS A 273 0.45 18.46 5.34
CA HIS A 273 1.65 18.96 6.02
C HIS A 273 2.90 18.09 5.76
N THR A 274 2.97 17.49 4.58
CA THR A 274 4.07 16.65 4.08
C THR A 274 4.62 17.23 2.78
N THR A 275 5.82 16.80 2.39
CA THR A 275 6.49 17.26 1.18
C THR A 275 7.18 16.10 0.49
N TYR A 276 7.13 16.07 -0.84
CA TYR A 276 8.03 15.23 -1.60
C TYR A 276 9.48 15.67 -1.35
N LYS A 277 10.43 14.74 -1.51
CA LYS A 277 11.86 15.10 -1.61
C LYS A 277 12.10 16.05 -2.78
N TYR A 278 11.49 15.73 -3.92
CA TYR A 278 11.47 16.55 -5.13
C TYR A 278 10.04 16.60 -5.68
N GLY A 279 9.49 17.80 -5.86
CA GLY A 279 8.09 18.02 -6.28
C GLY A 279 7.33 19.03 -5.43
N GLY A 280 7.84 19.38 -4.24
CA GLY A 280 7.23 20.36 -3.34
C GLY A 280 6.24 19.75 -2.36
N GLN A 281 5.41 20.59 -1.75
CA GLN A 281 4.42 20.17 -0.75
C GLN A 281 3.28 19.40 -1.40
N PHE A 282 2.76 18.39 -0.70
CA PHE A 282 1.53 17.73 -1.11
C PHE A 282 0.37 18.74 -1.12
N PRO A 283 -0.51 18.71 -2.15
CA PRO A 283 -1.64 19.62 -2.23
C PRO A 283 -2.62 19.39 -1.07
N ALA A 284 -3.14 20.50 -0.54
CA ALA A 284 -4.25 20.45 0.41
C ALA A 284 -5.60 20.50 -0.33
N ARG A 285 -6.60 19.83 0.22
CA ARG A 285 -7.99 19.91 -0.23
C ARG A 285 -8.82 20.65 0.82
N PRO A 286 -9.49 21.76 0.50
CA PRO A 286 -10.38 22.45 1.42
C PRO A 286 -11.60 21.60 1.83
N ASP A 287 -12.24 21.94 2.95
CA ASP A 287 -13.52 21.37 3.36
C ASP A 287 -14.63 21.76 2.38
N ASN A 288 -15.65 20.89 2.26
CA ASN A 288 -16.86 21.12 1.47
C ASN A 288 -16.61 21.40 -0.03
N VAL A 289 -15.54 20.87 -0.58
CA VAL A 289 -15.22 20.96 -2.02
C VAL A 289 -16.17 20.07 -2.80
N LYS A 290 -16.71 20.59 -3.91
CA LYS A 290 -17.44 19.76 -4.88
C LYS A 290 -16.45 19.12 -5.81
N PHE A 291 -16.73 17.89 -6.22
CA PHE A 291 -15.95 17.26 -7.26
C PHE A 291 -15.94 18.09 -8.55
N GLU A 292 -14.76 18.36 -9.05
CA GLU A 292 -14.50 18.95 -10.36
C GLU A 292 -13.90 17.89 -11.28
N ASP A 293 -14.19 18.02 -12.59
CA ASP A 293 -13.55 17.21 -13.62
C ASP A 293 -12.03 17.40 -13.55
N VAL A 294 -11.27 16.33 -13.70
CA VAL A 294 -9.81 16.38 -13.65
C VAL A 294 -9.27 16.17 -15.06
N ASP A 295 -8.56 17.18 -15.56
CA ASP A 295 -8.06 17.21 -16.93
C ASP A 295 -7.13 16.01 -17.18
N ASP A 296 -7.24 15.39 -18.36
CA ASP A 296 -6.51 14.18 -18.77
C ASP A 296 -6.69 12.93 -17.88
N VAL A 297 -7.58 12.98 -16.87
CA VAL A 297 -7.88 11.85 -15.96
C VAL A 297 -9.30 11.35 -16.18
N ALA A 298 -10.31 12.12 -15.75
CA ALA A 298 -11.71 11.72 -15.85
C ALA A 298 -12.64 12.90 -15.58
N ARG A 299 -13.81 12.88 -16.22
CA ARG A 299 -14.93 13.70 -15.82
C ARG A 299 -15.70 13.00 -14.71
N ILE A 300 -16.31 13.75 -13.80
CA ILE A 300 -17.13 13.20 -12.72
C ILE A 300 -18.31 12.40 -13.26
N ARG A 301 -18.86 12.82 -14.41
CA ARG A 301 -19.86 12.03 -15.14
C ARG A 301 -19.35 10.64 -15.52
N ASP A 302 -18.09 10.50 -15.90
CA ASP A 302 -17.54 9.22 -16.35
C ASP A 302 -17.42 8.25 -15.16
N MET A 303 -17.07 8.75 -13.97
CA MET A 303 -17.06 7.97 -12.72
C MET A 303 -18.45 7.39 -12.41
N VAL A 304 -19.49 8.21 -12.53
CA VAL A 304 -20.89 7.78 -12.31
C VAL A 304 -21.35 6.74 -13.34
N ILE A 305 -20.92 6.88 -14.60
CA ILE A 305 -21.26 5.90 -15.65
C ILE A 305 -20.57 4.56 -15.38
N VAL A 306 -19.29 4.59 -15.00
CA VAL A 306 -18.53 3.37 -14.67
C VAL A 306 -19.15 2.66 -13.47
N GLU A 307 -19.48 3.40 -12.40
CA GLU A 307 -20.21 2.86 -11.25
C GLU A 307 -21.52 2.18 -11.68
N SER A 308 -22.33 2.85 -12.51
CA SER A 308 -23.59 2.30 -12.99
C SER A 308 -23.41 0.99 -13.73
N ARG A 309 -22.37 0.85 -14.58
CA ARG A 309 -22.09 -0.40 -15.31
C ARG A 309 -21.76 -1.56 -14.37
N ILE A 310 -21.00 -1.29 -13.32
CA ILE A 310 -20.62 -2.29 -12.32
C ILE A 310 -21.85 -2.72 -11.51
N ARG A 311 -22.64 -1.75 -11.02
CA ARG A 311 -23.89 -2.04 -10.30
C ARG A 311 -24.91 -2.77 -11.17
N ASP A 312 -25.01 -2.42 -12.46
CA ASP A 312 -25.84 -3.15 -13.42
C ASP A 312 -25.37 -4.60 -13.55
N ALA A 313 -24.07 -4.87 -13.67
CA ALA A 313 -23.56 -6.25 -13.71
C ALA A 313 -23.91 -7.03 -12.43
N ILE A 314 -23.76 -6.41 -11.26
CA ILE A 314 -24.17 -7.00 -9.98
C ILE A 314 -25.67 -7.34 -9.97
N ALA A 315 -26.52 -6.41 -10.43
CA ALA A 315 -27.97 -6.60 -10.49
C ALA A 315 -28.38 -7.69 -11.51
N HIS A 316 -27.66 -7.83 -12.61
CA HIS A 316 -27.89 -8.88 -13.60
C HIS A 316 -27.41 -10.26 -13.13
N GLY A 317 -26.46 -10.33 -12.19
CA GLY A 317 -25.79 -11.57 -11.77
C GLY A 317 -24.70 -12.04 -12.73
N TYR A 318 -24.31 -11.23 -13.72
CA TYR A 318 -23.22 -11.54 -14.64
C TYR A 318 -22.50 -10.26 -15.10
N ILE A 319 -21.22 -10.40 -15.46
CA ILE A 319 -20.47 -9.37 -16.20
C ILE A 319 -20.40 -9.73 -17.69
N VAL A 320 -20.00 -8.80 -18.54
CA VAL A 320 -19.82 -8.99 -19.98
C VAL A 320 -18.36 -8.81 -20.33
N ASP A 321 -17.70 -9.87 -20.82
CA ASP A 321 -16.31 -9.78 -21.28
C ASP A 321 -16.16 -8.98 -22.58
N SER A 322 -14.92 -8.78 -23.03
CA SER A 322 -14.60 -8.02 -24.23
C SER A 322 -15.15 -8.63 -25.54
N GLU A 323 -15.54 -9.91 -25.54
CA GLU A 323 -16.16 -10.60 -26.68
C GLU A 323 -17.70 -10.58 -26.62
N GLY A 324 -18.27 -10.00 -25.56
CA GLY A 324 -19.72 -9.92 -25.36
C GLY A 324 -20.31 -11.15 -24.66
N LYS A 325 -19.48 -12.06 -24.15
CA LYS A 325 -19.96 -13.25 -23.42
C LYS A 325 -20.24 -12.89 -21.97
N HIS A 326 -21.34 -13.46 -21.45
CA HIS A 326 -21.71 -13.30 -20.05
C HIS A 326 -20.88 -14.24 -19.17
N ILE A 327 -20.28 -13.70 -18.13
CA ILE A 327 -19.59 -14.45 -17.07
C ILE A 327 -20.44 -14.34 -15.81
N ASP A 328 -20.96 -15.47 -15.34
CA ASP A 328 -21.77 -15.55 -14.12
C ASP A 328 -20.95 -15.14 -12.89
N ILE A 329 -21.50 -14.23 -12.11
CA ILE A 329 -20.93 -13.77 -10.84
C ILE A 329 -21.83 -14.11 -9.65
N SER A 330 -23.00 -14.74 -9.84
CA SER A 330 -23.86 -15.17 -8.72
C SER A 330 -23.38 -16.49 -8.09
N ASN A 331 -22.08 -16.59 -7.82
CA ASN A 331 -21.39 -17.77 -7.31
C ASN A 331 -20.19 -17.39 -6.44
N GLU A 332 -19.48 -18.38 -5.91
CA GLU A 332 -18.33 -18.18 -4.99
C GLU A 332 -17.16 -17.39 -5.60
N LYS A 333 -17.02 -17.37 -6.94
CA LYS A 333 -15.95 -16.66 -7.66
C LYS A 333 -16.34 -15.24 -8.09
N GLY A 334 -17.62 -14.89 -7.99
CA GLY A 334 -18.12 -13.59 -8.45
C GLY A 334 -17.44 -12.41 -7.79
N ILE A 335 -17.16 -12.52 -6.49
CA ILE A 335 -16.48 -11.47 -5.72
C ILE A 335 -15.05 -11.19 -6.24
N ASP A 336 -14.35 -12.23 -6.69
CA ASP A 336 -12.99 -12.12 -7.21
C ASP A 336 -12.99 -11.35 -8.54
N ILE A 337 -13.89 -11.74 -9.44
CA ILE A 337 -14.09 -11.07 -10.73
C ILE A 337 -14.55 -9.61 -10.53
N LEU A 338 -15.41 -9.35 -9.54
CA LEU A 338 -15.81 -7.99 -9.20
C LEU A 338 -14.63 -7.16 -8.72
N GLY A 339 -13.75 -7.73 -7.89
CA GLY A 339 -12.52 -7.08 -7.48
C GLY A 339 -11.65 -6.69 -8.68
N ASP A 340 -11.52 -7.59 -9.65
CA ASP A 340 -10.74 -7.35 -10.85
C ASP A 340 -11.29 -6.22 -11.73
N ILE A 341 -12.61 -6.07 -11.88
CA ILE A 341 -13.20 -4.98 -12.68
C ILE A 341 -13.32 -3.66 -11.90
N ILE A 342 -13.38 -3.70 -10.57
CA ILE A 342 -13.56 -2.53 -9.71
C ILE A 342 -12.22 -1.82 -9.45
N GLU A 343 -11.13 -2.57 -9.24
CA GLU A 343 -9.79 -2.03 -8.96
C GLU A 343 -9.32 -1.06 -10.08
N SER A 344 -9.45 -1.31 -11.37
CA SER A 344 -9.43 -2.59 -12.08
C SER A 344 -7.99 -3.10 -12.20
N SER A 345 -7.82 -4.42 -12.31
CA SER A 345 -6.52 -5.02 -12.62
C SER A 345 -6.42 -5.49 -14.08
N LEU A 346 -5.23 -5.97 -14.51
CA LEU A 346 -5.09 -6.64 -15.81
C LEU A 346 -5.86 -7.97 -15.91
N TYR A 347 -6.38 -8.51 -14.81
CA TYR A 347 -7.30 -9.67 -14.84
C TYR A 347 -8.73 -9.27 -15.22
N SER A 348 -9.05 -7.98 -15.25
CA SER A 348 -10.36 -7.50 -15.70
C SER A 348 -10.65 -7.99 -17.12
N PRO A 349 -11.73 -8.76 -17.34
CA PRO A 349 -12.05 -9.32 -18.65
C PRO A 349 -12.55 -8.28 -19.66
N ASN A 350 -12.82 -7.04 -19.22
CA ASN A 350 -13.30 -5.96 -20.08
C ASN A 350 -13.03 -4.55 -19.50
N VAL A 351 -11.75 -4.18 -19.37
CA VAL A 351 -11.35 -2.83 -18.91
C VAL A 351 -11.94 -1.71 -19.77
N GLN A 352 -12.13 -1.93 -21.07
CA GLN A 352 -12.74 -0.94 -21.96
C GLN A 352 -14.17 -0.58 -21.55
N TYR A 353 -14.93 -1.54 -21.02
CA TYR A 353 -16.31 -1.32 -20.58
C TYR A 353 -16.39 -0.93 -19.11
N TYR A 354 -15.68 -1.63 -18.21
CA TYR A 354 -15.78 -1.40 -16.76
C TYR A 354 -14.81 -0.33 -16.23
N GLY A 355 -13.85 0.14 -17.03
CA GLY A 355 -12.89 1.15 -16.61
C GLY A 355 -12.02 0.67 -15.44
N ALA A 356 -11.58 1.62 -14.60
CA ALA A 356 -10.73 1.41 -13.43
C ALA A 356 -11.25 2.23 -12.25
N LEU A 357 -12.47 1.95 -11.77
CA LEU A 357 -13.23 2.80 -10.85
C LEU A 357 -12.40 3.24 -9.63
N HIS A 358 -11.81 2.29 -8.90
CA HIS A 358 -10.98 2.57 -7.72
C HIS A 358 -9.77 3.43 -8.08
N ASN A 359 -8.94 2.96 -9.01
CA ASN A 359 -7.67 3.63 -9.34
C ASN A 359 -7.90 5.03 -9.89
N THR A 360 -8.92 5.24 -10.72
CA THR A 360 -9.29 6.58 -11.21
C THR A 360 -9.85 7.45 -10.09
N ALA A 361 -10.63 6.90 -9.16
CA ALA A 361 -11.16 7.66 -8.03
C ALA A 361 -10.07 8.19 -7.09
N HIS A 362 -9.00 7.42 -6.87
CA HIS A 362 -7.80 7.87 -6.16
C HIS A 362 -7.20 9.12 -6.80
N ILE A 363 -7.01 9.12 -8.12
CA ILE A 363 -6.46 10.26 -8.86
C ILE A 363 -7.41 11.46 -8.80
N VAL A 364 -8.70 11.24 -9.08
CA VAL A 364 -9.72 12.31 -9.07
C VAL A 364 -9.76 13.01 -7.72
N LEU A 365 -9.79 12.27 -6.60
CA LEU A 365 -9.75 12.84 -5.26
C LEU A 365 -8.43 13.53 -4.94
N GLY A 366 -7.30 12.91 -5.30
CA GLY A 366 -5.95 13.44 -5.06
C GLY A 366 -5.71 14.77 -5.77
N ARG A 367 -6.36 14.97 -6.93
CA ARG A 367 -6.21 16.18 -7.76
C ARG A 367 -7.21 17.28 -7.47
N GLN A 368 -8.14 17.14 -6.53
CA GLN A 368 -9.11 18.22 -6.22
C GLN A 368 -8.46 19.51 -5.67
N GLY A 369 -7.17 19.49 -5.28
CA GLY A 369 -6.41 20.71 -4.95
C GLY A 369 -5.97 21.52 -6.17
N ASP A 370 -5.84 20.89 -7.34
CA ASP A 370 -5.50 21.52 -8.63
C ASP A 370 -6.00 20.64 -9.81
N PRO A 371 -7.33 20.52 -10.01
CA PRO A 371 -7.90 19.54 -10.94
C PRO A 371 -7.60 19.83 -12.42
N HIS A 372 -7.20 21.06 -12.73
CA HIS A 372 -6.88 21.51 -14.09
C HIS A 372 -5.39 21.81 -14.29
N GLY A 373 -4.53 21.38 -13.35
CA GLY A 373 -3.07 21.59 -13.44
C GLY A 373 -2.65 23.05 -13.58
N LYS A 374 -3.49 23.99 -13.11
CA LYS A 374 -3.28 25.43 -13.29
C LYS A 374 -2.15 25.95 -12.41
N PHE A 375 -1.96 25.31 -11.26
CA PHE A 375 -1.01 25.72 -10.24
C PHE A 375 0.25 24.86 -10.23
N ASP A 376 0.33 23.86 -11.13
CA ASP A 376 1.44 22.93 -11.25
C ASP A 376 1.74 22.22 -9.93
N LEU A 377 0.68 21.84 -9.20
CA LEU A 377 0.83 21.10 -7.94
C LEU A 377 1.19 19.63 -8.21
N PRO A 378 2.04 19.02 -7.37
CA PRO A 378 2.34 17.61 -7.47
C PRO A 378 1.11 16.75 -7.12
N PRO A 379 1.16 15.41 -7.36
CA PRO A 379 0.10 14.51 -6.95
C PRO A 379 -0.30 14.64 -5.48
N GLY A 380 -1.58 14.40 -5.19
CA GLY A 380 -2.10 14.32 -3.82
C GLY A 380 -1.67 13.05 -3.09
N VAL A 381 -1.91 13.00 -1.77
CA VAL A 381 -1.55 11.82 -0.95
C VAL A 381 -2.31 10.55 -1.34
N LEU A 382 -3.46 10.68 -2.00
CA LEU A 382 -4.24 9.55 -2.50
C LEU A 382 -3.62 8.89 -3.73
N GLU A 383 -2.62 9.51 -4.36
CA GLU A 383 -1.93 8.98 -5.54
C GLU A 383 -0.67 8.18 -5.18
N HIS A 384 -0.53 7.78 -3.91
CA HIS A 384 0.53 6.87 -3.41
C HIS A 384 -0.04 5.98 -2.31
N PHE A 385 0.27 4.69 -2.36
CA PHE A 385 -0.18 3.75 -1.34
C PHE A 385 0.48 4.01 0.02
N GLU A 386 1.68 4.59 0.01
CA GLU A 386 2.46 5.04 1.17
C GLU A 386 1.79 6.16 1.96
N THR A 387 0.84 6.89 1.35
CA THR A 387 0.26 8.10 1.94
C THR A 387 -1.26 8.14 1.91
N ALA A 388 -1.92 7.27 1.15
CA ALA A 388 -3.36 7.37 0.89
C ALA A 388 -4.20 7.31 2.18
N THR A 389 -3.85 6.43 3.13
CA THR A 389 -4.61 6.26 4.38
C THR A 389 -4.54 7.46 5.32
N ARG A 390 -3.67 8.44 5.06
CA ARG A 390 -3.59 9.69 5.82
C ARG A 390 -4.78 10.61 5.55
N ASP A 391 -5.34 10.55 4.34
CA ASP A 391 -6.44 11.41 3.94
C ASP A 391 -7.78 10.81 4.42
N PRO A 392 -8.62 11.54 5.18
CA PRO A 392 -9.94 11.06 5.61
C PRO A 392 -10.85 10.59 4.47
N SER A 393 -10.67 11.17 3.27
CA SER A 393 -11.44 10.78 2.09
C SER A 393 -11.05 9.40 1.53
N PHE A 394 -9.89 8.84 1.91
CA PHE A 394 -9.55 7.44 1.63
C PHE A 394 -10.63 6.51 2.19
N PHE A 395 -10.97 6.65 3.47
CA PHE A 395 -11.95 5.77 4.11
C PHE A 395 -13.37 6.02 3.59
N ARG A 396 -13.70 7.25 3.17
CA ARG A 396 -14.97 7.58 2.52
C ARG A 396 -15.07 6.93 1.13
N LEU A 397 -13.99 6.97 0.35
CA LEU A 397 -13.89 6.28 -0.95
C LEU A 397 -14.04 4.77 -0.75
N HIS A 398 -13.28 4.19 0.17
CA HIS A 398 -13.32 2.75 0.40
C HIS A 398 -14.65 2.27 0.98
N LYS A 399 -15.34 3.06 1.82
CA LYS A 399 -16.72 2.78 2.23
C LYS A 399 -17.69 2.76 1.05
N TYR A 400 -17.56 3.70 0.12
CA TYR A 400 -18.34 3.74 -1.12
C TYR A 400 -18.11 2.48 -1.97
N MET A 401 -16.85 2.05 -2.10
CA MET A 401 -16.49 0.86 -2.88
C MET A 401 -16.92 -0.43 -2.18
N ASP A 402 -16.74 -0.50 -0.87
CA ASP A 402 -17.16 -1.61 -0.02
C ASP A 402 -18.68 -1.83 -0.09
N ASN A 403 -19.47 -0.74 -0.17
CA ASN A 403 -20.91 -0.83 -0.38
C ASN A 403 -21.29 -1.40 -1.76
N ILE A 404 -20.49 -1.19 -2.81
CA ILE A 404 -20.70 -1.84 -4.12
C ILE A 404 -20.46 -3.36 -3.98
N PHE A 405 -19.41 -3.78 -3.29
CA PHE A 405 -19.18 -5.20 -3.00
C PHE A 405 -20.27 -5.80 -2.11
N LYS A 406 -20.76 -5.03 -1.14
CA LYS A 406 -21.84 -5.43 -0.24
C LYS A 406 -23.12 -5.75 -1.00
N GLU A 407 -23.48 -4.95 -2.01
CA GLU A 407 -24.63 -5.24 -2.88
C GLU A 407 -24.53 -6.59 -3.57
N HIS A 408 -23.34 -6.98 -4.02
CA HIS A 408 -23.12 -8.31 -4.56
C HIS A 408 -23.28 -9.39 -3.48
N LYS A 409 -22.63 -9.23 -2.33
CA LYS A 409 -22.68 -10.21 -1.23
C LYS A 409 -24.09 -10.39 -0.67
N ASP A 410 -24.88 -9.32 -0.58
CA ASP A 410 -26.25 -9.35 -0.08
C ASP A 410 -27.24 -9.99 -1.08
N ASN A 411 -26.88 -10.09 -2.37
CA ASN A 411 -27.66 -10.80 -3.39
C ASN A 411 -27.42 -12.31 -3.39
N LEU A 412 -26.41 -12.81 -2.66
CA LEU A 412 -26.14 -14.24 -2.56
C LEU A 412 -27.10 -14.92 -1.57
N PRO A 413 -27.47 -16.20 -1.79
CA PRO A 413 -28.24 -16.96 -0.82
C PRO A 413 -27.55 -16.98 0.55
N PRO A 414 -28.26 -16.63 1.65
CA PRO A 414 -27.70 -16.74 2.99
C PRO A 414 -27.29 -18.18 3.30
N TYR A 415 -26.21 -18.34 4.06
CA TYR A 415 -25.81 -19.65 4.55
C TYR A 415 -26.95 -20.32 5.33
N THR A 416 -27.19 -21.59 5.02
CA THR A 416 -28.12 -22.44 5.76
C THR A 416 -27.43 -23.01 7.00
N LYS A 417 -28.22 -23.60 7.89
CA LYS A 417 -27.66 -24.34 9.04
C LYS A 417 -26.65 -25.41 8.59
N ALA A 418 -26.92 -26.12 7.50
CA ALA A 418 -26.06 -27.20 7.03
C ALA A 418 -24.71 -26.68 6.51
N ASP A 419 -24.67 -25.45 5.99
CA ASP A 419 -23.43 -24.83 5.49
C ASP A 419 -22.50 -24.40 6.64
N LEU A 420 -23.07 -24.07 7.81
CA LEU A 420 -22.33 -23.57 8.98
C LEU A 420 -22.06 -24.65 10.04
N GLU A 421 -22.86 -25.71 10.07
CA GLU A 421 -22.80 -26.72 11.13
C GLU A 421 -21.56 -27.62 11.00
N PHE A 422 -20.63 -27.50 11.96
CA PHE A 422 -19.59 -28.49 12.17
C PHE A 422 -20.13 -29.64 13.05
N SER A 423 -20.79 -30.62 12.43
CA SER A 423 -21.46 -31.70 13.17
C SER A 423 -20.54 -32.46 14.14
N GLY A 424 -20.97 -32.56 15.39
CA GLY A 424 -20.26 -33.27 16.47
C GLY A 424 -19.14 -32.48 17.13
N VAL A 425 -18.94 -31.22 16.74
CA VAL A 425 -17.99 -30.29 17.35
C VAL A 425 -18.74 -29.10 17.93
N SER A 426 -18.42 -28.72 19.17
CA SER A 426 -19.03 -27.55 19.82
C SER A 426 -17.99 -26.77 20.61
N VAL A 427 -18.03 -25.44 20.49
CA VAL A 427 -17.31 -24.54 21.39
C VAL A 427 -18.09 -24.45 22.69
N THR A 428 -17.50 -24.88 23.80
CA THR A 428 -18.14 -24.92 25.13
C THR A 428 -17.82 -23.69 25.96
N GLU A 429 -16.62 -23.14 25.80
CA GLU A 429 -16.18 -21.91 26.47
C GLU A 429 -15.28 -21.08 25.55
N LEU A 430 -15.45 -19.75 25.61
CA LEU A 430 -14.55 -18.76 25.05
C LEU A 430 -14.16 -17.79 26.16
N ALA A 431 -12.86 -17.69 26.46
CA ALA A 431 -12.32 -16.77 27.43
C ALA A 431 -11.11 -16.01 26.88
N VAL A 432 -10.91 -14.78 27.34
CA VAL A 432 -9.67 -14.02 27.15
C VAL A 432 -8.89 -14.09 28.44
N VAL A 433 -7.66 -14.57 28.38
CA VAL A 433 -6.71 -14.62 29.49
C VAL A 433 -5.77 -13.42 29.35
N GLY A 434 -5.80 -12.52 30.34
CA GLY A 434 -5.16 -11.21 30.28
C GLY A 434 -6.18 -10.09 30.11
N GLU A 435 -5.72 -8.85 30.21
CA GLU A 435 -6.55 -7.65 30.00
C GLU A 435 -6.41 -7.15 28.57
N LEU A 436 -7.53 -6.80 27.93
CA LEU A 436 -7.53 -6.12 26.63
C LEU A 436 -7.23 -4.63 26.87
N GLU A 437 -5.94 -4.30 26.92
CA GLU A 437 -5.47 -2.94 27.21
C GLU A 437 -4.61 -2.40 26.06
N THR A 438 -4.99 -1.22 25.55
CA THR A 438 -4.22 -0.47 24.57
C THR A 438 -3.43 0.66 25.24
N TYR A 439 -2.29 1.01 24.66
CA TYR A 439 -1.45 2.14 25.09
C TYR A 439 -0.73 2.77 23.90
N PHE A 440 -0.13 3.94 24.11
CA PHE A 440 0.77 4.54 23.12
C PHE A 440 2.22 4.40 23.57
N GLU A 441 3.11 4.03 22.66
CA GLU A 441 4.55 3.99 22.89
C GLU A 441 5.31 4.73 21.79
N ASP A 442 6.42 5.37 22.17
CA ASP A 442 7.27 6.07 21.21
C ASP A 442 8.05 5.06 20.37
N PHE A 443 7.90 5.14 19.05
CA PHE A 443 8.64 4.35 18.07
C PHE A 443 9.57 5.27 17.28
N GLU A 444 10.83 4.88 17.13
CA GLU A 444 11.87 5.67 16.47
C GLU A 444 12.30 5.03 15.15
N TYR A 445 12.55 5.86 14.12
CA TYR A 445 13.11 5.44 12.84
C TYR A 445 14.07 6.48 12.26
N SER A 446 14.96 6.03 11.37
CA SER A 446 16.01 6.86 10.78
C SER A 446 15.47 7.79 9.69
N LEU A 447 16.00 9.02 9.63
CA LEU A 447 15.76 9.99 8.55
C LEU A 447 17.00 10.19 7.66
N ILE A 448 18.00 9.32 7.77
CA ILE A 448 19.30 9.50 7.12
C ILE A 448 19.22 9.51 5.58
N ASN A 449 18.23 8.81 5.01
CA ASN A 449 17.98 8.81 3.57
C ASN A 449 17.20 10.04 3.09
N ALA A 450 16.58 10.82 3.98
CA ALA A 450 15.89 12.05 3.60
C ALA A 450 16.87 13.19 3.30
N VAL A 451 18.02 13.20 3.98
CA VAL A 451 18.99 14.30 3.94
C VAL A 451 20.04 14.07 2.85
N ASP A 452 20.52 15.15 2.25
CA ASP A 452 21.55 15.08 1.21
C ASP A 452 22.95 14.90 1.82
N ASP A 453 23.77 14.10 1.16
CA ASP A 453 25.19 13.97 1.45
C ASP A 453 26.04 14.93 0.62
N ALA A 454 27.24 15.22 1.12
CA ALA A 454 28.24 15.98 0.41
C ALA A 454 29.61 15.33 0.63
N GLU A 455 30.45 15.37 -0.41
CA GLU A 455 31.77 14.75 -0.40
C GLU A 455 32.60 15.22 0.81
N GLY A 456 33.15 14.27 1.57
CA GLY A 456 33.96 14.55 2.75
C GLY A 456 33.18 14.97 4.00
N ILE A 457 31.84 15.05 3.95
CA ILE A 457 31.01 15.32 5.12
C ILE A 457 30.47 14.00 5.69
N PRO A 458 30.86 13.59 6.91
CA PRO A 458 30.35 12.36 7.50
C PRO A 458 28.85 12.47 7.82
N ASP A 459 28.21 11.32 7.92
CA ASP A 459 26.85 11.23 8.43
C ASP A 459 26.78 11.59 9.91
N VAL A 460 25.64 12.16 10.29
CA VAL A 460 25.25 12.38 11.67
C VAL A 460 23.96 11.62 11.92
N GLU A 461 23.76 11.12 13.14
CA GLU A 461 22.56 10.39 13.51
C GLU A 461 21.36 11.35 13.49
N ILE A 462 20.40 11.07 12.60
CA ILE A 462 19.18 11.86 12.44
C ILE A 462 18.02 10.88 12.45
N SER A 463 17.17 11.01 13.45
CA SER A 463 16.00 10.16 13.63
C SER A 463 14.77 10.99 13.99
N THR A 464 13.61 10.37 13.84
CA THR A 464 12.35 10.88 14.38
C THR A 464 11.69 9.81 15.22
N TYR A 465 10.87 10.23 16.17
CA TYR A 465 10.01 9.32 16.93
C TYR A 465 8.57 9.79 16.92
N VAL A 466 7.65 8.81 16.91
CA VAL A 466 6.21 9.02 16.85
C VAL A 466 5.52 8.09 17.86
N PRO A 467 4.54 8.57 18.65
CA PRO A 467 3.76 7.70 19.50
C PRO A 467 2.83 6.83 18.63
N ARG A 468 2.93 5.51 18.78
CA ARG A 468 2.12 4.53 18.03
C ARG A 468 1.22 3.76 18.97
N LEU A 469 0.02 3.44 18.50
CA LEU A 469 -0.92 2.60 19.25
C LEU A 469 -0.35 1.18 19.35
N ASN A 470 -0.40 0.61 20.55
CA ASN A 470 -0.03 -0.77 20.83
C ASN A 470 -1.00 -1.37 21.86
N HIS A 471 -0.86 -2.67 22.14
CA HIS A 471 -1.67 -3.38 23.13
C HIS A 471 -0.81 -4.35 23.96
N LYS A 472 -1.28 -4.69 25.17
CA LYS A 472 -0.67 -5.75 25.96
C LYS A 472 -0.97 -7.11 25.35
N GLU A 473 -0.05 -8.05 25.52
CA GLU A 473 -0.29 -9.45 25.13
C GLU A 473 -1.47 -10.04 25.90
N PHE A 474 -2.32 -10.77 25.19
CA PHE A 474 -3.45 -11.53 25.75
C PHE A 474 -3.64 -12.83 24.96
N THR A 475 -4.34 -13.80 25.55
CA THR A 475 -4.53 -15.13 24.97
C THR A 475 -6.00 -15.50 24.88
N PHE A 476 -6.46 -15.95 23.71
CA PHE A 476 -7.76 -16.61 23.59
C PHE A 476 -7.67 -18.06 24.10
N ARG A 477 -8.48 -18.42 25.10
CA ARG A 477 -8.73 -19.80 25.51
C ARG A 477 -10.08 -20.23 24.97
N ILE A 478 -10.06 -21.23 24.08
CA ILE A 478 -11.26 -21.75 23.42
C ILE A 478 -11.35 -23.23 23.74
N ASP A 479 -12.32 -23.60 24.58
CA ASP A 479 -12.57 -24.98 24.93
C ASP A 479 -13.54 -25.58 23.89
N VAL A 480 -13.11 -26.67 23.25
CA VAL A 480 -13.83 -27.32 22.16
C VAL A 480 -14.06 -28.78 22.52
N GLU A 481 -15.33 -29.20 22.49
CA GLU A 481 -15.71 -30.60 22.60
C GLU A 481 -15.88 -31.20 21.20
N ASN A 482 -15.16 -32.30 20.92
CA ASN A 482 -15.32 -33.09 19.70
C ASN A 482 -15.81 -34.49 20.07
N GLY A 483 -17.09 -34.76 19.79
CA GLY A 483 -17.72 -36.05 20.05
C GLY A 483 -17.43 -37.13 19.00
N GLY A 484 -16.57 -36.84 18.00
CA GLY A 484 -16.21 -37.75 16.92
C GLY A 484 -14.72 -38.09 16.88
N ALA A 485 -14.27 -38.57 15.71
CA ALA A 485 -12.84 -38.78 15.45
C ALA A 485 -12.09 -37.44 15.35
N GLU A 486 -10.76 -37.49 15.45
CA GLU A 486 -9.88 -36.35 15.21
C GLU A 486 -10.09 -35.76 13.80
N ARG A 487 -10.22 -34.43 13.72
CA ARG A 487 -10.47 -33.70 12.48
C ARG A 487 -9.73 -32.36 12.51
N LEU A 488 -9.28 -31.92 11.35
CA LEU A 488 -8.77 -30.56 11.16
C LEU A 488 -9.93 -29.56 11.31
N ALA A 489 -9.70 -28.49 12.06
CA ALA A 489 -10.63 -27.39 12.24
C ALA A 489 -9.95 -26.05 11.98
N THR A 490 -10.72 -25.08 11.46
CA THR A 490 -10.28 -23.69 11.31
C THR A 490 -11.01 -22.84 12.34
N VAL A 491 -10.26 -22.21 13.25
CA VAL A 491 -10.82 -21.25 14.21
C VAL A 491 -10.73 -19.86 13.59
N ARG A 492 -11.87 -19.18 13.43
CA ARG A 492 -11.96 -17.81 12.91
C ARG A 492 -12.48 -16.91 14.02
N ILE A 493 -11.70 -15.89 14.41
CA ILE A 493 -12.04 -14.94 15.48
C ILE A 493 -12.21 -13.57 14.83
N PHE A 494 -13.35 -12.94 15.07
CA PHE A 494 -13.66 -11.60 14.61
C PHE A 494 -13.98 -10.72 15.82
N ALA A 495 -13.70 -9.42 15.69
CA ALA A 495 -14.13 -8.41 16.63
C ALA A 495 -14.95 -7.37 15.87
N TRP A 496 -16.08 -6.97 16.44
CA TRP A 496 -16.92 -5.90 15.90
C TRP A 496 -17.36 -4.96 17.03
N PRO A 497 -17.82 -3.75 16.71
CA PRO A 497 -18.52 -2.90 17.66
C PRO A 497 -19.82 -3.55 18.14
N HIS A 498 -20.07 -3.54 19.46
CA HIS A 498 -21.35 -4.02 19.99
C HIS A 498 -22.45 -2.95 19.91
N LYS A 499 -22.07 -1.67 20.01
CA LYS A 499 -22.98 -0.52 19.99
C LYS A 499 -22.48 0.54 19.02
N ASP A 500 -23.41 1.30 18.44
CA ASP A 500 -23.10 2.50 17.67
C ASP A 500 -22.72 3.68 18.60
N ASN A 501 -22.39 4.82 18.00
CA ASN A 501 -22.02 6.04 18.74
C ASN A 501 -23.19 6.64 19.55
N ASN A 502 -24.43 6.20 19.31
CA ASN A 502 -25.64 6.57 20.06
C ASN A 502 -25.96 5.58 21.19
N GLY A 503 -25.19 4.50 21.34
CA GLY A 503 -25.42 3.44 22.32
C GLY A 503 -26.49 2.41 21.92
N ILE A 504 -26.89 2.40 20.64
CA ILE A 504 -27.81 1.42 20.07
C ILE A 504 -27.02 0.15 19.78
N GLU A 505 -27.53 -1.00 20.24
CA GLU A 505 -26.91 -2.31 19.98
C GLU A 505 -27.09 -2.71 18.52
N TYR A 506 -26.00 -3.13 17.88
CA TYR A 506 -26.07 -3.68 16.53
C TYR A 506 -26.75 -5.05 16.55
N THR A 507 -27.66 -5.27 15.62
CA THR A 507 -28.10 -6.63 15.29
C THR A 507 -26.97 -7.40 14.59
N PHE A 508 -27.09 -8.73 14.49
CA PHE A 508 -26.09 -9.52 13.77
C PHE A 508 -25.95 -9.09 12.29
N ASP A 509 -27.07 -8.77 11.63
CA ASP A 509 -27.07 -8.39 10.21
C ASP A 509 -26.49 -7.00 9.96
N GLU A 510 -26.62 -6.09 10.93
CA GLU A 510 -25.95 -4.79 10.88
C GLU A 510 -24.47 -4.89 11.25
N GLY A 511 -24.11 -5.71 12.24
CA GLY A 511 -22.73 -5.82 12.74
C GLY A 511 -21.80 -6.69 11.90
N ARG A 512 -22.34 -7.59 11.06
CA ARG A 512 -21.54 -8.51 10.22
C ARG A 512 -20.72 -7.82 9.13
N TRP A 513 -20.94 -6.54 8.91
CA TRP A 513 -20.28 -5.68 7.94
C TRP A 513 -19.81 -4.42 8.64
#